data_AF-A0A1Y0D4Y8-F1
#
_entry.id   AF-A0A1Y0D4Y8-F1
#
_cell.length_a   1.000
_cell.length_b   1.000
_cell.length_c   1.000
_cell.angle_alpha   90.00
_cell.angle_beta   90.00
_cell.angle_gamma   90.00
#
_symmetry.space_group_name_H-M   'P 1'
#
loop_
_entity.id
_entity.type
_entity.pdbx_description
1 polymer ?
#
loop_
_entity_poly.entity_id
_entity_poly.type
_entity_poly.pdbx_seq_one_letter_code
_entity_poly.pdbx_strand_id
1 'polypeptide(L)'
;MSKIRTVDNLQTLLDKELSWRIKEIASIKILVRRSDSIASGTAVRAAIPLLYGHWEGFVKNAATLYLQFVNDQSLKYSELINCFVVFGIKKKINDIESSMSSETSIAVVEFLFNEQNKKAKLQIESAIRTESNLSSKVFSNILKSIGFDTTKYETRFNLIDESLLKRRNYIAHGEYLDVQAEGFRELADDVLLMLRWFKDDIENAVTLKTFMKPA
;
A
#
# COMPACT_ATOMS: atom_id res chain seq x y z
N MET A 1 -19.58 4.03 -2.81
CA MET A 1 -18.66 5.16 -3.03
C MET A 1 -18.92 5.74 -4.41
N SER A 2 -18.75 7.05 -4.59
CA SER A 2 -18.77 7.69 -5.91
C SER A 2 -17.59 7.19 -6.75
N LYS A 3 -17.74 7.19 -8.08
CA LYS A 3 -16.68 6.79 -9.00
C LYS A 3 -15.54 7.82 -9.02
N ILE A 4 -14.30 7.37 -9.08
CA ILE A 4 -13.09 8.21 -9.18
C ILE A 4 -12.66 8.27 -10.64
N ARG A 5 -13.21 9.23 -11.40
CA ARG A 5 -13.00 9.28 -12.86
C ARG A 5 -11.88 10.20 -13.31
N THR A 6 -11.55 11.22 -12.52
CA THR A 6 -10.58 12.26 -12.89
C THR A 6 -9.35 12.18 -11.99
N VAL A 7 -8.22 12.64 -12.53
CA VAL A 7 -6.96 12.77 -11.78
C VAL A 7 -7.15 13.69 -10.58
N ASP A 8 -7.83 14.83 -10.77
CA ASP A 8 -8.13 15.81 -9.72
C ASP A 8 -8.94 15.21 -8.54
N ASN A 9 -9.96 14.39 -8.85
CA ASN A 9 -10.73 13.71 -7.81
C ASN A 9 -9.86 12.73 -7.01
N LEU A 10 -8.99 11.97 -7.67
CA LEU A 10 -8.07 11.05 -6.99
C LEU A 10 -7.05 11.82 -6.14
N GLN A 11 -6.43 12.87 -6.68
CA GLN A 11 -5.49 13.72 -5.96
C GLN A 11 -6.12 14.32 -4.71
N THR A 12 -7.35 14.85 -4.82
CA THR A 12 -8.11 15.37 -3.67
C THR A 12 -8.31 14.31 -2.58
N LEU A 13 -8.62 13.06 -2.96
CA LEU A 13 -8.80 11.96 -2.00
C LEU A 13 -7.47 11.56 -1.34
N LEU A 14 -6.38 11.50 -2.10
CA LEU A 14 -5.04 11.22 -1.59
C LEU A 14 -4.54 12.33 -0.65
N ASP A 15 -4.76 13.59 -0.99
CA ASP A 15 -4.43 14.74 -0.16
C ASP A 15 -5.20 14.70 1.16
N LYS A 16 -6.49 14.37 1.11
CA LYS A 16 -7.31 14.19 2.32
C LYS A 16 -6.74 13.07 3.19
N GLU A 17 -6.40 11.92 2.61
CA GLU A 17 -5.82 10.80 3.34
C GLU A 17 -4.45 11.12 3.95
N LEU A 18 -3.59 11.84 3.24
CA LEU A 18 -2.25 12.17 3.74
C LEU A 18 -2.29 13.29 4.79
N SER A 19 -3.14 14.30 4.59
CA SER A 19 -3.12 15.53 5.40
C SER A 19 -3.41 15.30 6.88
N TRP A 20 -4.39 14.46 7.22
CA TRP A 20 -4.70 14.19 8.63
C TRP A 20 -3.58 13.39 9.30
N ARG A 21 -2.94 12.47 8.58
CA ARG A 21 -1.80 11.70 9.08
C ARG A 21 -0.59 12.59 9.34
N ILE A 22 -0.30 13.54 8.44
CA ILE A 22 0.77 14.54 8.68
C ILE A 22 0.50 15.32 9.97
N LYS A 23 -0.74 15.78 10.17
CA LYS A 23 -1.13 16.55 11.37
C LYS A 23 -1.00 15.70 12.64
N GLU A 24 -1.47 14.45 12.61
CA GLU A 24 -1.40 13.56 13.76
C GLU A 24 0.04 13.16 14.09
N ILE A 25 0.85 12.75 13.10
CA ILE A 25 2.28 12.44 13.29
C ILE A 25 3.02 13.66 13.84
N ALA A 26 2.76 14.86 13.33
CA ALA A 26 3.35 16.09 13.87
C ALA A 26 2.98 16.31 15.36
N SER A 27 1.73 16.02 15.72
CA SER A 27 1.25 16.12 17.11
C SER A 27 1.92 15.09 18.01
N ILE A 28 2.07 13.84 17.54
CA ILE A 28 2.80 12.77 18.23
C ILE A 28 4.27 13.18 18.46
N LYS A 29 4.94 13.74 17.44
CA LYS A 29 6.33 14.24 17.59
C LYS A 29 6.43 15.33 18.66
N ILE A 30 5.46 16.24 18.74
CA ILE A 30 5.44 17.29 19.77
C ILE A 30 5.25 16.69 21.17
N LEU A 31 4.36 15.70 21.32
CA LEU A 31 4.12 15.02 22.60
C LEU A 31 5.37 14.31 23.10
N VAL A 32 6.02 13.52 22.25
CA VAL A 32 7.28 12.83 22.56
C VAL A 32 8.41 13.82 22.92
N ARG A 33 8.46 14.99 22.27
CA ARG A 33 9.46 16.01 22.60
C ARG A 33 9.21 16.69 23.95
N ARG A 34 7.95 16.83 24.35
CA ARG A 34 7.56 17.56 25.56
C ARG A 34 7.57 16.69 26.82
N SER A 35 7.52 15.37 26.69
CA SER A 35 7.62 14.46 27.83
C SER A 35 8.97 14.61 28.54
N ASP A 36 8.93 14.66 29.87
CA ASP A 36 10.12 14.62 30.72
C ASP A 36 10.80 13.24 30.67
N SER A 37 11.98 13.11 31.30
CA SER A 37 12.80 11.89 31.20
C SER A 37 12.08 10.63 31.70
N ILE A 38 11.15 10.76 32.64
CA ILE A 38 10.39 9.63 33.21
C ILE A 38 9.25 9.22 32.26
N ALA A 39 8.52 10.19 31.68
CA ALA A 39 7.41 9.92 30.77
C ALA A 39 7.84 9.68 29.31
N SER A 40 9.09 10.03 28.95
CA SER A 40 9.62 9.96 27.58
C SER A 40 9.54 8.57 26.98
N GLY A 41 10.00 7.54 27.71
CA GLY A 41 9.92 6.16 27.24
C GLY A 41 8.48 5.69 27.02
N THR A 42 7.55 6.09 27.90
CA THR A 42 6.12 5.78 27.76
C THR A 42 5.52 6.46 26.54
N ALA A 43 5.84 7.74 26.31
CA ALA A 43 5.36 8.50 25.16
C ALA A 43 5.85 7.88 23.84
N VAL A 44 7.13 7.50 23.76
CA VAL A 44 7.70 6.85 22.57
C VAL A 44 7.06 5.47 22.33
N ARG A 45 6.88 4.67 23.39
CA ARG A 45 6.22 3.37 23.27
C ARG A 45 4.78 3.49 22.78
N ALA A 46 4.04 4.50 23.21
CA ALA A 46 2.69 4.76 22.70
C ALA A 46 2.71 5.25 21.24
N ALA A 47 3.73 6.00 20.85
CA ALA A 47 3.84 6.61 19.52
C ALA A 47 4.16 5.60 18.40
N ILE A 48 4.93 4.55 18.66
CA ILE A 48 5.35 3.57 17.64
C ILE A 48 4.16 2.84 17.00
N PRO A 49 3.21 2.25 17.76
CA PRO A 49 2.03 1.61 17.16
C PRO A 49 1.17 2.56 16.33
N LEU A 50 1.03 3.83 16.75
CA LEU A 50 0.30 4.85 16.00
C LEU A 50 1.02 5.16 14.68
N LEU A 51 2.34 5.34 14.72
CA LEU A 51 3.14 5.59 13.53
C LEU A 51 3.06 4.42 12.53
N TYR A 52 3.14 3.18 13.01
CA TYR A 52 2.92 1.99 12.18
C TYR A 52 1.49 1.97 11.60
N GLY A 53 0.48 2.31 12.40
CA GLY A 53 -0.91 2.40 11.93
C GLY A 53 -1.10 3.42 10.81
N HIS A 54 -0.38 4.55 10.87
CA HIS A 54 -0.36 5.53 9.78
C HIS A 54 0.27 4.97 8.50
N TRP A 55 1.42 4.31 8.63
CA TRP A 55 2.10 3.65 7.52
C TRP A 55 1.18 2.63 6.84
N GLU A 56 0.67 1.67 7.61
CA GLU A 56 -0.17 0.60 7.11
C GLU A 56 -1.49 1.12 6.52
N GLY A 57 -2.17 2.00 7.26
CA GLY A 57 -3.46 2.52 6.85
C GLY A 57 -3.37 3.37 5.59
N PHE A 58 -2.33 4.20 5.45
CA PHE A 58 -2.18 5.04 4.26
C PHE A 58 -1.92 4.19 3.02
N VAL A 59 -0.97 3.27 3.08
CA VAL A 59 -0.63 2.41 1.93
C VAL A 59 -1.86 1.63 1.46
N LYS A 60 -2.63 1.05 2.40
CA LYS A 60 -3.87 0.32 2.08
C LYS A 60 -4.91 1.24 1.42
N ASN A 61 -5.18 2.41 2.01
CA ASN A 61 -6.19 3.34 1.49
C ASN A 61 -5.79 3.94 0.14
N ALA A 62 -4.55 4.40 0.00
CA ALA A 62 -4.06 5.01 -1.24
C ALA A 62 -3.99 4.00 -2.40
N ALA A 63 -3.52 2.77 -2.15
CA ALA A 63 -3.57 1.71 -3.15
C ALA A 63 -5.01 1.37 -3.57
N THR A 64 -5.94 1.37 -2.62
CA THR A 64 -7.38 1.13 -2.88
C THR A 64 -7.95 2.22 -3.79
N LEU A 65 -7.68 3.50 -3.48
CA LEU A 65 -8.12 4.64 -4.28
C LEU A 65 -7.55 4.58 -5.70
N TYR A 66 -6.29 4.20 -5.85
CA TYR A 66 -5.66 4.03 -7.16
C TYR A 66 -6.32 2.89 -7.97
N LEU A 67 -6.54 1.72 -7.38
CA LEU A 67 -7.22 0.62 -8.06
C LEU A 67 -8.66 0.97 -8.44
N GLN A 68 -9.38 1.71 -7.60
CA GLN A 68 -10.70 2.24 -7.91
C GLN A 68 -10.66 3.18 -9.11
N PHE A 69 -9.70 4.11 -9.14
CA PHE A 69 -9.50 5.01 -10.28
C PHE A 69 -9.28 4.24 -11.58
N VAL A 70 -8.35 3.28 -11.60
CA VAL A 70 -8.05 2.46 -12.80
C VAL A 70 -9.29 1.69 -13.25
N ASN A 71 -10.03 1.08 -12.31
CA ASN A 71 -11.25 0.33 -12.60
C ASN A 71 -12.37 1.24 -13.17
N ASP A 72 -12.45 2.49 -12.69
CA ASP A 72 -13.44 3.46 -13.14
C ASP A 72 -13.14 4.04 -14.53
N GLN A 73 -11.89 3.94 -15.02
CA GLN A 73 -11.54 4.27 -16.41
C GLN A 73 -12.19 3.34 -17.45
N SER A 74 -12.73 2.19 -17.02
CA SER A 74 -13.48 1.27 -17.88
C SER A 74 -12.68 0.69 -19.06
N LEU A 75 -11.36 0.57 -18.90
CA LEU A 75 -10.45 0.00 -19.89
C LEU A 75 -10.63 -1.51 -20.06
N LYS A 76 -10.21 -2.02 -21.21
CA LYS A 76 -10.08 -3.45 -21.52
C LYS A 76 -8.79 -4.02 -20.95
N TYR A 77 -8.74 -5.34 -20.75
CA TYR A 77 -7.49 -6.00 -20.35
C TYR A 77 -6.35 -5.81 -21.36
N SER A 78 -6.66 -5.71 -22.65
CA SER A 78 -5.69 -5.44 -23.70
C SER A 78 -5.02 -4.07 -23.59
N GLU A 79 -5.68 -3.09 -22.96
CA GLU A 79 -5.20 -1.72 -22.78
C GLU A 79 -4.37 -1.52 -21.50
N LEU A 80 -4.46 -2.45 -20.55
CA LEU A 80 -3.82 -2.34 -19.23
C LEU A 80 -2.51 -3.13 -19.16
N ILE A 81 -1.55 -2.65 -18.38
CA ILE A 81 -0.31 -3.39 -18.10
C ILE A 81 -0.59 -4.76 -17.43
N ASN A 82 0.36 -5.69 -17.57
CA ASN A 82 0.15 -7.10 -17.25
C ASN A 82 -0.27 -7.35 -15.79
N CYS A 83 0.19 -6.55 -14.82
CA CYS A 83 -0.21 -6.72 -13.43
C CYS A 83 -1.73 -6.58 -13.24
N PHE A 84 -2.41 -5.76 -14.04
CA PHE A 84 -3.87 -5.62 -14.00
C PHE A 84 -4.60 -6.75 -14.74
N VAL A 85 -3.98 -7.33 -15.77
CA VAL A 85 -4.51 -8.53 -16.44
C VAL A 85 -4.60 -9.71 -15.47
N VAL A 86 -3.65 -9.83 -14.55
CA VAL A 86 -3.66 -10.85 -13.50
C VAL A 86 -4.97 -10.84 -12.70
N PHE A 87 -5.60 -9.68 -12.47
CA PHE A 87 -6.87 -9.61 -11.74
C PHE A 87 -8.01 -10.36 -12.43
N GLY A 88 -8.00 -10.44 -13.76
CA GLY A 88 -9.01 -11.18 -14.53
C GLY A 88 -8.87 -12.70 -14.45
N ILE A 89 -7.64 -13.19 -14.24
CA ILE A 89 -7.32 -14.62 -14.16
C ILE A 89 -7.05 -15.12 -12.76
N LYS A 90 -6.88 -14.25 -11.76
CA LYS A 90 -6.45 -14.62 -10.40
C LYS A 90 -7.31 -15.70 -9.78
N LYS A 91 -8.64 -15.61 -9.92
CA LYS A 91 -9.56 -16.68 -9.47
C LYS A 91 -9.25 -18.00 -10.15
N LYS A 92 -9.12 -18.00 -11.48
CA LYS A 92 -8.82 -19.20 -12.28
C LYS A 92 -7.44 -19.79 -11.91
N ILE A 93 -6.44 -18.95 -11.63
CA ILE A 93 -5.12 -19.42 -11.17
C ILE A 93 -5.24 -20.13 -9.81
N ASN A 94 -5.96 -19.56 -8.86
CA ASN A 94 -6.18 -20.22 -7.55
C ASN A 94 -6.98 -21.53 -7.71
N ASP A 95 -7.92 -21.56 -8.65
CA ASP A 95 -8.68 -22.77 -8.99
C ASP A 95 -7.76 -23.84 -9.61
N ILE A 96 -6.71 -23.47 -10.37
CA ILE A 96 -5.70 -24.41 -10.86
C ILE A 96 -4.96 -25.03 -9.68
N GLU A 97 -4.48 -24.19 -8.76
CA GLU A 97 -3.70 -24.62 -7.59
C GLU A 97 -4.47 -25.61 -6.70
N SER A 98 -5.79 -25.45 -6.61
CA SER A 98 -6.65 -26.30 -5.79
C SER A 98 -7.19 -27.54 -6.48
N SER A 99 -7.50 -27.49 -7.79
CA SER A 99 -8.14 -28.59 -8.52
C SER A 99 -7.18 -29.46 -9.32
N MET A 100 -6.04 -28.91 -9.74
CA MET A 100 -5.10 -29.54 -10.68
C MET A 100 -5.76 -30.08 -11.97
N SER A 101 -6.94 -29.58 -12.34
CA SER A 101 -7.69 -30.11 -13.48
C SER A 101 -7.26 -29.46 -14.80
N SER A 102 -7.31 -30.27 -15.87
CA SER A 102 -7.08 -29.78 -17.24
C SER A 102 -8.10 -28.71 -17.64
N GLU A 103 -9.33 -28.80 -17.14
CA GLU A 103 -10.40 -27.84 -17.40
C GLU A 103 -10.04 -26.43 -16.89
N THR A 104 -9.51 -26.31 -15.67
CA THR A 104 -9.11 -25.02 -15.13
C THR A 104 -7.91 -24.43 -15.86
N SER A 105 -6.99 -25.28 -16.32
CA SER A 105 -5.86 -24.87 -17.16
C SER A 105 -6.33 -24.33 -18.52
N ILE A 106 -7.28 -25.02 -19.17
CA ILE A 106 -7.91 -24.56 -20.42
C ILE A 106 -8.61 -23.21 -20.20
N ALA A 107 -9.35 -23.03 -19.11
CA ALA A 107 -10.06 -21.77 -18.82
C ALA A 107 -9.12 -20.56 -18.65
N VAL A 108 -7.89 -20.75 -18.15
CA VAL A 108 -6.88 -19.69 -18.10
C VAL A 108 -6.39 -19.35 -19.51
N VAL A 109 -6.09 -20.36 -20.33
CA VAL A 109 -5.64 -20.18 -21.71
C VAL A 109 -6.72 -19.47 -22.53
N GLU A 110 -7.98 -19.90 -22.42
CA GLU A 110 -9.10 -19.26 -23.09
C GLU A 110 -9.27 -17.80 -22.69
N PHE A 111 -9.08 -17.45 -21.42
CA PHE A 111 -9.07 -16.05 -21.01
C PHE A 111 -7.98 -15.26 -21.74
N LEU A 112 -6.77 -15.81 -21.79
CA LEU A 112 -5.62 -15.13 -22.38
C LEU A 112 -5.81 -14.84 -23.87
N PHE A 113 -6.47 -15.73 -24.61
CA PHE A 113 -6.72 -15.56 -26.04
C PHE A 113 -8.02 -14.79 -26.35
N ASN A 114 -9.09 -15.04 -25.59
CA ASN A 114 -10.45 -14.62 -26.00
C ASN A 114 -11.01 -13.48 -25.16
N GLU A 115 -10.47 -13.20 -23.97
CA GLU A 115 -11.05 -12.22 -23.04
C GLU A 115 -10.27 -10.90 -22.94
N GLN A 116 -9.16 -10.74 -23.66
CA GLN A 116 -8.34 -9.52 -23.61
C GLN A 116 -9.13 -8.26 -24.00
N ASN A 117 -10.10 -8.38 -24.91
CA ASN A 117 -10.93 -7.26 -25.34
C ASN A 117 -12.14 -6.98 -24.42
N LYS A 118 -12.33 -7.77 -23.35
CA LYS A 118 -13.37 -7.50 -22.34
C LYS A 118 -12.91 -6.39 -21.41
N LYS A 119 -13.87 -5.60 -20.93
CA LYS A 119 -13.65 -4.59 -19.88
C LYS A 119 -13.05 -5.25 -18.64
N ALA A 120 -11.96 -4.68 -18.15
CA ALA A 120 -11.29 -5.15 -16.96
C ALA A 120 -12.16 -4.95 -15.72
N LYS A 121 -12.07 -5.91 -14.80
CA LYS A 121 -12.72 -5.83 -13.48
C LYS A 121 -11.67 -6.11 -12.42
N LEU A 122 -11.21 -5.05 -11.76
CA LEU A 122 -10.20 -5.18 -10.72
C LEU A 122 -10.89 -5.58 -9.41
N GLN A 123 -10.65 -6.80 -8.94
CA GLN A 123 -11.06 -7.23 -7.60
C GLN A 123 -10.10 -6.61 -6.57
N ILE A 124 -10.46 -5.41 -6.09
CA ILE A 124 -9.60 -4.55 -5.26
C ILE A 124 -9.19 -5.27 -3.96
N GLU A 125 -10.13 -5.97 -3.33
CA GLU A 125 -9.93 -6.69 -2.07
C GLU A 125 -8.88 -7.80 -2.18
N SER A 126 -8.77 -8.41 -3.37
CA SER A 126 -7.83 -9.50 -3.61
C SER A 126 -6.37 -9.02 -3.75
N ALA A 127 -6.16 -7.76 -4.16
CA ALA A 127 -4.82 -7.21 -4.40
C ALA A 127 -4.19 -6.62 -3.15
N ILE A 128 -5.01 -5.99 -2.31
CA ILE A 128 -4.56 -5.39 -1.06
C ILE A 128 -4.97 -6.37 0.05
N ARG A 129 -4.21 -7.46 0.21
CA ARG A 129 -4.46 -8.40 1.32
C ARG A 129 -4.17 -7.69 2.64
N THR A 130 -5.22 -7.31 3.35
CA THR A 130 -5.14 -6.50 4.57
C THR A 130 -4.99 -7.31 5.85
N GLU A 131 -5.10 -8.63 5.79
CA GLU A 131 -5.04 -9.54 6.95
C GLU A 131 -3.62 -9.78 7.48
N SER A 132 -2.60 -9.36 6.72
CA SER A 132 -1.21 -9.44 7.14
C SER A 132 -0.66 -8.06 7.50
N ASN A 133 0.22 -8.04 8.49
CA ASN A 133 1.00 -6.84 8.82
C ASN A 133 1.78 -6.35 7.60
N LEU A 134 1.86 -5.03 7.40
CA LEU A 134 2.58 -4.40 6.30
C LEU A 134 4.10 -4.40 6.52
N SER A 135 4.72 -5.58 6.36
CA SER A 135 6.17 -5.73 6.24
C SER A 135 6.69 -5.21 4.90
N SER A 136 8.00 -5.06 4.75
CA SER A 136 8.63 -4.67 3.49
C SER A 136 8.27 -5.64 2.34
N LYS A 137 8.20 -6.95 2.64
CA LYS A 137 7.77 -7.99 1.71
C LYS A 137 6.32 -7.79 1.26
N VAL A 138 5.41 -7.54 2.20
CA VAL A 138 4.00 -7.29 1.88
C VAL A 138 3.86 -6.00 1.06
N PHE A 139 4.57 -4.95 1.44
CA PHE A 139 4.59 -3.69 0.70
C PHE A 139 5.13 -3.85 -0.73
N SER A 140 6.25 -4.55 -0.91
CA SER A 140 6.81 -4.89 -2.23
C SER A 140 5.82 -5.65 -3.11
N ASN A 141 5.07 -6.60 -2.52
CA ASN A 141 4.03 -7.32 -3.23
C ASN A 141 2.88 -6.40 -3.65
N ILE A 142 2.46 -5.46 -2.79
CA ILE A 142 1.44 -4.47 -3.13
C ILE A 142 1.93 -3.62 -4.31
N LEU A 143 3.13 -3.04 -4.24
CA LEU A 143 3.73 -2.23 -5.30
C LEU A 143 3.72 -2.97 -6.65
N LYS A 144 4.23 -4.20 -6.68
CA LYS A 144 4.24 -5.05 -7.89
C LYS A 144 2.83 -5.36 -8.40
N SER A 145 1.88 -5.59 -7.50
CA SER A 145 0.50 -5.91 -7.88
C SER A 145 -0.24 -4.74 -8.54
N ILE A 146 0.20 -3.50 -8.26
CA ILE A 146 -0.37 -2.28 -8.82
C ILE A 146 0.54 -1.62 -9.88
N GLY A 147 1.63 -2.28 -10.24
CA GLY A 147 2.50 -1.88 -11.36
C GLY A 147 3.60 -0.87 -11.02
N PHE A 148 4.01 -0.77 -9.75
CA PHE A 148 5.06 0.14 -9.30
C PHE A 148 6.39 -0.58 -9.07
N ASP A 149 7.48 0.15 -9.32
CA ASP A 149 8.83 -0.27 -9.02
C ASP A 149 9.12 -0.24 -7.51
N THR A 150 9.98 -1.14 -7.04
CA THR A 150 10.30 -1.28 -5.61
C THR A 150 11.62 -0.62 -5.23
N THR A 151 12.49 -0.34 -6.19
CA THR A 151 13.89 0.06 -5.98
C THR A 151 14.02 1.27 -5.07
N LYS A 152 13.15 2.28 -5.26
CA LYS A 152 13.10 3.51 -4.45
C LYS A 152 12.93 3.25 -2.94
N TYR A 153 12.30 2.15 -2.57
CA TYR A 153 11.98 1.82 -1.18
C TYR A 153 12.94 0.83 -0.53
N GLU A 154 13.82 0.17 -1.30
CA GLU A 154 14.67 -0.92 -0.80
C GLU A 154 15.57 -0.47 0.36
N THR A 155 16.06 0.77 0.31
CA THR A 155 16.88 1.38 1.38
C THR A 155 16.11 1.60 2.68
N ARG A 156 14.77 1.48 2.67
CA ARG A 156 13.88 1.61 3.82
C ARG A 156 13.27 0.30 4.28
N PHE A 157 13.53 -0.83 3.61
CA PHE A 157 12.95 -2.12 3.99
C PHE A 157 13.35 -2.56 5.40
N ASN A 158 14.62 -2.41 5.76
CA ASN A 158 15.07 -2.70 7.13
C ASN A 158 14.37 -1.80 8.18
N LEU A 159 14.10 -0.53 7.83
CA LEU A 159 13.36 0.38 8.72
C LEU A 159 11.91 -0.09 8.90
N ILE A 160 11.23 -0.50 7.83
CA ILE A 160 9.85 -1.03 7.89
C ILE A 160 9.79 -2.26 8.80
N ASP A 161 10.70 -3.21 8.61
CA ASP A 161 10.63 -4.49 9.31
C ASP A 161 11.11 -4.38 10.76
N GLU A 162 12.30 -3.82 10.99
CA GLU A 162 12.94 -3.83 12.30
C GLU A 162 12.55 -2.63 13.17
N SER A 163 12.35 -1.45 12.57
CA SER A 163 12.11 -0.21 13.33
C SER A 163 10.63 0.15 13.48
N LEU A 164 9.76 -0.32 12.59
CA LEU A 164 8.30 -0.13 12.71
C LEU A 164 7.60 -1.41 13.14
N LEU A 165 7.56 -2.41 12.26
CA LEU A 165 6.71 -3.57 12.44
C LEU A 165 7.10 -4.39 13.68
N LYS A 166 8.37 -4.77 13.79
CA LYS A 166 8.87 -5.54 14.93
C LYS A 166 8.64 -4.79 16.24
N ARG A 167 9.04 -3.52 16.34
CA ARG A 167 8.82 -2.70 17.55
C ARG A 167 7.34 -2.57 17.91
N ARG A 168 6.48 -2.33 16.92
CA ARG A 168 5.02 -2.30 17.12
C ARG A 168 4.52 -3.63 17.69
N ASN A 169 5.00 -4.77 17.19
CA ASN A 169 4.58 -6.07 17.68
C ASN A 169 5.05 -6.31 19.12
N TYR A 170 6.33 -6.06 19.44
CA TYR A 170 6.82 -6.13 20.82
C TYR A 170 5.93 -5.33 21.78
N ILE A 171 5.64 -4.07 21.45
CA ILE A 171 4.82 -3.19 22.29
C ILE A 171 3.37 -3.71 22.40
N ALA A 172 2.76 -4.13 21.28
CA ALA A 172 1.39 -4.64 21.26
C ALA A 172 1.23 -5.97 22.01
N HIS A 173 2.29 -6.78 22.11
CA HIS A 173 2.33 -8.00 22.91
C HIS A 173 2.70 -7.77 24.39
N GLY A 174 2.87 -6.52 24.80
CA GLY A 174 3.14 -6.14 26.20
C GLY A 174 4.61 -6.21 26.59
N GLU A 175 5.51 -6.47 25.64
CA GLU A 175 6.94 -6.54 25.92
C GLU A 175 7.53 -5.14 26.12
N TYR A 176 8.53 -5.06 27.00
CA TYR A 176 9.24 -3.82 27.27
C TYR A 176 10.30 -3.59 26.20
N LEU A 177 10.26 -2.42 25.59
CA LEU A 177 11.24 -1.96 24.61
C LEU A 177 11.75 -0.60 25.09
N ASP A 178 13.05 -0.52 25.41
CA ASP A 178 13.68 0.77 25.69
C ASP A 178 13.90 1.50 24.36
N VAL A 179 13.24 2.65 24.20
CA VAL A 179 13.31 3.44 22.96
C VAL A 179 13.59 4.89 23.32
N GLN A 180 14.69 5.38 22.78
CA GLN A 180 15.10 6.77 22.93
C GLN A 180 14.21 7.71 22.09
N ALA A 181 13.84 8.85 22.67
CA ALA A 181 12.97 9.84 22.03
C ALA A 181 13.55 10.42 20.73
N GLU A 182 14.87 10.59 20.65
CA GLU A 182 15.52 11.12 19.44
C GLU A 182 15.32 10.18 18.24
N GLY A 183 15.48 8.88 18.46
CA GLY A 183 15.29 7.87 17.40
C GLY A 183 13.84 7.77 16.91
N PHE A 184 12.84 8.20 17.70
CA PHE A 184 11.46 8.27 17.23
C PHE A 184 11.26 9.38 16.20
N ARG A 185 11.92 10.52 16.36
CA ARG A 185 11.74 11.68 15.46
C ARG A 185 12.19 11.34 14.05
N GLU A 186 13.37 10.76 13.92
CA GLU A 186 13.95 10.31 12.65
C GLU A 186 13.05 9.26 12.00
N LEU A 187 12.60 8.27 12.79
CA LEU A 187 11.68 7.23 12.33
C LEU A 187 10.37 7.83 11.79
N ALA A 188 9.80 8.82 12.47
CA ALA A 188 8.59 9.50 12.03
C ALA A 188 8.82 10.30 10.73
N ASP A 189 9.97 10.94 10.57
CA ASP A 189 10.33 11.66 9.35
C ASP A 189 10.54 10.72 8.16
N ASP A 190 11.18 9.57 8.37
CA ASP A 190 11.31 8.53 7.34
C ASP A 190 9.96 7.93 6.93
N VAL A 191 9.05 7.69 7.88
CA VAL A 191 7.68 7.25 7.55
C VAL A 191 6.96 8.31 6.72
N LEU A 192 6.98 9.58 7.13
CA LEU A 192 6.36 10.67 6.37
C LEU A 192 6.93 10.78 4.96
N LEU A 193 8.24 10.57 4.79
CA LEU A 193 8.88 10.55 3.49
C LEU A 193 8.36 9.40 2.62
N MET A 194 8.28 8.18 3.16
CA MET A 194 7.73 7.03 2.42
C MET A 194 6.24 7.22 2.07
N LEU A 195 5.44 7.83 2.94
CA LEU A 195 4.04 8.16 2.65
C LEU A 195 3.93 9.12 1.45
N ARG A 196 4.79 10.14 1.40
CA ARG A 196 4.84 11.10 0.27
C ARG A 196 5.28 10.40 -1.00
N TRP A 197 6.34 9.61 -0.94
CA TRP A 197 6.80 8.83 -2.09
C TRP A 197 5.72 7.96 -2.68
N PHE A 198 4.93 7.29 -1.84
CA PHE A 198 3.86 6.42 -2.32
C PHE A 198 2.72 7.20 -2.95
N LYS A 199 2.38 8.37 -2.40
CA LYS A 199 1.45 9.32 -3.03
C LYS A 199 1.97 9.77 -4.40
N ASP A 200 3.22 10.20 -4.47
CA ASP A 200 3.84 10.69 -5.70
C ASP A 200 3.85 9.61 -6.79
N ASP A 201 4.14 8.35 -6.43
CA ASP A 201 4.13 7.24 -7.38
C ASP A 201 2.73 7.03 -7.98
N ILE A 202 1.67 7.13 -7.16
CA ILE A 202 0.27 7.05 -7.63
C ILE A 202 -0.06 8.23 -8.54
N GLU A 203 0.26 9.46 -8.12
CA GLU A 203 -0.05 10.67 -8.87
C GLU A 203 0.67 10.71 -10.23
N ASN A 204 1.92 10.29 -10.26
CA ASN A 204 2.68 10.12 -11.50
C ASN A 204 2.05 9.05 -12.37
N ALA A 205 1.67 7.90 -11.82
CA ALA A 205 1.09 6.82 -12.59
C ALA A 205 -0.22 7.22 -13.29
N VAL A 206 -1.09 7.96 -12.60
CA VAL A 206 -2.36 8.41 -13.19
C VAL A 206 -2.20 9.56 -14.18
N THR A 207 -1.24 10.45 -13.93
CA THR A 207 -0.96 11.60 -14.81
C THR A 207 -0.29 11.15 -16.10
N LEU A 208 0.70 10.27 -15.99
CA LEU A 208 1.47 9.73 -17.12
C LEU A 208 0.81 8.49 -17.76
N LYS A 209 -0.31 8.01 -17.19
CA LYS A 209 -1.04 6.82 -17.63
C LYS A 209 -0.18 5.55 -17.72
N THR A 210 0.77 5.37 -16.81
CA THR A 210 1.68 4.20 -16.82
C THR A 210 0.96 2.88 -16.51
N PHE A 211 -0.30 2.94 -16.05
CA PHE A 211 -1.18 1.78 -15.91
C PHE A 211 -1.71 1.23 -17.24
N MET A 212 -1.54 1.98 -18.34
CA MET A 212 -1.88 1.56 -19.70
C MET A 212 -0.64 1.00 -20.40
N LYS A 213 -0.84 0.06 -21.33
CA LYS A 213 0.24 -0.36 -22.22
C LYS A 213 0.66 0.79 -23.14
N PRO A 214 1.94 0.88 -23.53
CA PRO A 214 2.37 1.78 -24.60
C PRO A 214 1.54 1.52 -25.87
N ALA A 215 1.18 2.59 -26.57
CA ALA A 215 0.51 2.53 -27.86
C ALA A 215 1.44 1.98 -28.96
#